data_AF-X0WA65-F1
#
_entry.id   AF-X0WA65-F1
#
_cell.length_a   1.000
_cell.length_b   1.000
_cell.length_c   1.000
_cell.angle_alpha   90.00
_cell.angle_beta   90.00
_cell.angle_gamma   90.00
#
_symmetry.space_group_name_H-M   'P 1'
#
loop_
_entity.id
_entity.type
_entity.pdbx_description
1 polymer ?
#
loop_
_entity_poly.entity_id
_entity_poly.type
_entity_poly.pdbx_seq_one_letter_code
_entity_poly.pdbx_strand_id
1 'polypeptide(L)'
;MNEPTTGVALREEELVPLRMDEAAIENVKHNVSMMESAIRSVLEVDIDYGTVPGIHQPFLFDPGASKVRDFFDTYPKHVVLLHTVEDGMITIMMEASLIHRKTGRIVASGVGSCSMEESKYKYRWVDNPEDYGYEKDACRKKVKDGRNGKYTTYRILNPDISDLGNTITKLAAKRAEVDATQNLPGVSTA
;
A
#
# COMPACT_ATOMS: atom_id res chain seq x y z
N MET A 1 -24.24 2.48 -39.09
CA MET A 1 -23.59 1.20 -38.74
C MET A 1 -23.15 1.33 -37.28
N ASN A 2 -23.98 0.86 -36.35
CA ASN A 2 -23.60 0.76 -34.93
C ASN A 2 -23.23 -0.70 -34.70
N GLU A 3 -21.97 -0.97 -34.42
CA GLU A 3 -21.54 -2.29 -33.97
C GLU A 3 -22.06 -2.52 -32.53
N PRO A 4 -22.63 -3.69 -32.22
CA PRO A 4 -23.05 -4.00 -30.87
C PRO A 4 -21.83 -4.27 -29.98
N THR A 5 -21.72 -3.52 -28.89
CA THR A 5 -20.77 -3.76 -27.80
C THR A 5 -20.88 -5.21 -27.35
N THR A 6 -19.80 -5.98 -27.53
CA THR A 6 -19.70 -7.36 -27.05
C THR A 6 -19.79 -7.34 -25.53
N GLY A 7 -20.92 -7.83 -24.99
CA GLY A 7 -21.13 -7.97 -23.56
C GLY A 7 -20.07 -8.90 -22.97
N VAL A 8 -19.40 -8.44 -21.92
CA VAL A 8 -18.53 -9.27 -21.08
C VAL A 8 -19.43 -10.32 -20.43
N ALA A 9 -19.33 -11.57 -20.88
CA ALA A 9 -20.03 -12.69 -20.27
C ALA A 9 -19.52 -12.84 -18.83
N LEU A 10 -20.35 -12.47 -17.86
CA LEU A 10 -20.16 -12.83 -16.46
C LEU A 10 -20.29 -14.36 -16.39
N ARG A 11 -19.14 -15.05 -16.30
CA ARG A 11 -19.13 -16.47 -15.95
C ARG A 11 -19.51 -16.57 -14.49
N GLU A 12 -20.76 -16.94 -14.21
CA GLU A 12 -21.13 -17.48 -12.90
C GLU A 12 -20.32 -18.76 -12.68
N GLU A 13 -19.27 -18.66 -11.87
CA GLU A 13 -18.56 -19.85 -11.40
C GLU A 13 -19.40 -20.48 -10.29
N GLU A 14 -19.80 -21.74 -10.48
CA GLU A 14 -20.39 -22.56 -9.43
C GLU A 14 -19.44 -22.57 -8.22
N LEU A 15 -19.94 -22.08 -7.08
CA LEU A 15 -19.23 -22.14 -5.81
C LEU A 15 -19.02 -23.62 -5.44
N VAL A 16 -17.79 -24.10 -5.58
CA VAL A 16 -17.42 -25.44 -5.12
C VAL A 16 -17.55 -25.46 -3.60
N PRO A 17 -18.39 -26.32 -3.01
CA PRO A 17 -18.60 -26.34 -1.57
C PRO A 17 -17.33 -26.77 -0.84
N LEU A 18 -17.00 -26.06 0.24
CA LEU A 18 -15.89 -26.40 1.14
C LEU A 18 -16.12 -27.80 1.73
N ARG A 19 -15.27 -28.76 1.33
CA ARG A 19 -15.23 -30.10 1.95
C ARG A 19 -14.37 -30.04 3.20
N MET A 20 -14.99 -30.28 4.35
CA MET A 20 -14.36 -30.27 5.68
C MET A 20 -14.13 -31.70 6.18
N ASP A 21 -13.51 -32.56 5.37
CA ASP A 21 -13.05 -33.88 5.81
C ASP A 21 -11.56 -33.86 6.17
N GLU A 22 -11.09 -34.87 6.89
CA GLU A 22 -9.72 -34.93 7.41
C GLU A 22 -8.67 -34.84 6.30
N ALA A 23 -8.88 -35.54 5.18
CA ALA A 23 -7.99 -35.51 4.03
C ALA A 23 -7.96 -34.14 3.34
N ALA A 24 -9.12 -33.47 3.20
CA ALA A 24 -9.21 -32.13 2.67
C ALA A 24 -8.48 -31.11 3.55
N ILE A 25 -8.63 -31.21 4.88
CA ILE A 25 -7.93 -30.36 5.84
C ILE A 25 -6.41 -30.56 5.75
N GLU A 26 -5.95 -31.81 5.68
CA GLU A 26 -4.52 -32.12 5.56
C GLU A 26 -3.94 -31.57 4.26
N ASN A 27 -4.64 -31.70 3.14
CA ASN A 27 -4.25 -31.13 1.85
C ASN A 27 -4.16 -29.60 1.89
N VAL A 28 -5.14 -28.92 2.49
CA VAL A 28 -5.12 -27.44 2.62
C VAL A 28 -3.93 -27.00 3.47
N LYS A 29 -3.67 -27.66 4.60
CA LYS A 29 -2.51 -27.37 5.46
C LYS A 29 -1.19 -27.56 4.70
N HIS A 30 -1.06 -28.66 3.96
CA HIS A 30 0.12 -28.93 3.16
C HIS A 30 0.32 -27.83 2.09
N ASN A 31 -0.72 -27.46 1.36
CA ASN A 31 -0.66 -26.42 0.35
C ASN A 31 -0.25 -25.05 0.92
N VAL A 32 -0.83 -24.67 2.07
CA VAL A 32 -0.47 -23.41 2.76
C VAL A 32 0.99 -23.43 3.19
N SER A 33 1.46 -24.53 3.81
CA SER A 33 2.86 -24.66 4.23
C SER A 33 3.85 -24.59 3.06
N MET A 34 3.50 -25.20 1.92
CA MET A 34 4.29 -25.13 0.70
C MET A 34 4.33 -23.71 0.14
N MET A 35 3.19 -23.00 0.14
CA MET A 35 3.13 -21.59 -0.29
C MET A 35 3.95 -20.68 0.60
N GLU A 36 3.82 -20.79 1.93
CA GLU A 36 4.62 -20.02 2.90
C GLU A 36 6.11 -20.24 2.68
N SER A 37 6.53 -21.50 2.50
CA SER A 37 7.92 -21.85 2.25
C SER A 37 8.44 -21.27 0.94
N ALA A 38 7.63 -21.32 -0.13
CA ALA A 38 7.98 -20.76 -1.42
C ALA A 38 8.09 -19.23 -1.37
N ILE A 39 7.15 -18.55 -0.71
CA ILE A 39 7.17 -17.10 -0.52
C ILE A 39 8.41 -16.68 0.29
N ARG A 40 8.68 -17.34 1.41
CA ARG A 40 9.90 -17.07 2.21
C ARG A 40 11.19 -17.27 1.42
N SER A 41 11.21 -18.18 0.43
CA SER A 41 12.40 -18.42 -0.39
C SER A 41 12.70 -17.31 -1.40
N VAL A 42 11.72 -16.47 -1.74
CA VAL A 42 11.90 -15.37 -2.71
C VAL A 42 12.05 -13.99 -2.04
N LEU A 43 11.75 -13.88 -0.75
CA LEU A 43 11.81 -12.63 0.01
C LEU A 43 13.11 -12.49 0.81
N GLU A 44 13.67 -11.29 0.77
CA GLU A 44 14.88 -10.88 1.48
C GLU A 44 14.52 -9.99 2.68
N VAL A 45 15.05 -10.34 3.85
CA VAL A 45 14.88 -9.55 5.08
C VAL A 45 15.47 -8.15 4.89
N ASP A 46 14.78 -7.14 5.40
CA ASP A 46 15.10 -5.70 5.35
C ASP A 46 15.10 -5.07 3.94
N ILE A 47 14.81 -5.84 2.89
CA ILE A 47 14.63 -5.35 1.52
C ILE A 47 13.17 -5.52 1.09
N ASP A 48 12.63 -6.73 1.23
CA ASP A 48 11.30 -7.09 0.78
C ASP A 48 10.28 -7.08 1.91
N TYR A 49 10.72 -7.35 3.14
CA TYR A 49 9.93 -7.30 4.36
C TYR A 49 10.82 -7.05 5.56
N GLY A 50 10.26 -6.56 6.66
CA GLY A 50 11.05 -6.32 7.86
C GLY A 50 10.24 -5.72 9.00
N THR A 51 10.94 -5.34 10.06
CA THR A 51 10.33 -4.71 11.24
C THR A 51 10.60 -3.21 11.24
N VAL A 52 9.59 -2.41 11.60
CA VAL A 52 9.74 -0.98 11.82
C VAL A 52 9.59 -0.70 13.31
N PRO A 53 10.41 0.22 13.87
CA PRO A 53 10.28 0.60 15.27
C PRO A 53 8.84 0.95 15.65
N GLY A 54 8.30 0.26 16.66
CA GLY A 54 6.92 0.44 17.12
C GLY A 54 5.89 -0.51 16.51
N ILE A 55 6.29 -1.39 15.57
CA ILE A 55 5.43 -2.45 15.03
C ILE A 55 6.00 -3.81 15.46
N HIS A 56 5.17 -4.64 16.08
CA HIS A 56 5.59 -5.94 16.62
C HIS A 56 5.76 -7.03 15.56
N GLN A 57 4.98 -6.97 14.48
CA GLN A 57 5.01 -7.96 13.40
C GLN A 57 5.80 -7.42 12.20
N PRO A 58 6.53 -8.27 11.47
CA PRO A 58 7.10 -7.89 10.18
C PRO A 58 5.99 -7.42 9.24
N PHE A 59 6.31 -6.46 8.38
CA PHE A 59 5.40 -6.01 7.33
C PHE A 59 6.05 -6.13 5.96
N LEU A 60 5.23 -6.48 4.97
CA LEU A 60 5.65 -6.60 3.57
C LEU A 60 5.90 -5.21 2.99
N PHE A 61 7.07 -5.02 2.38
CA PHE A 61 7.44 -3.78 1.69
C PHE A 61 7.03 -3.89 0.23
N ASP A 62 7.03 -2.78 -0.47
CA ASP A 62 6.67 -2.72 -1.89
C ASP A 62 7.54 -3.58 -2.81
N PRO A 63 8.89 -3.67 -2.63
CA PRO A 63 9.70 -4.63 -3.39
C PRO A 63 9.22 -6.07 -3.18
N GLY A 64 8.94 -6.45 -1.94
CA GLY A 64 8.42 -7.77 -1.60
C GLY A 64 7.05 -8.03 -2.19
N ALA A 65 6.14 -7.05 -2.11
CA ALA A 65 4.83 -7.15 -2.72
C ALA A 65 4.91 -7.35 -4.24
N SER A 66 5.83 -6.66 -4.91
CA SER A 66 6.07 -6.89 -6.35
C SER A 66 6.56 -8.32 -6.63
N LYS A 67 7.56 -8.80 -5.87
CA LYS A 67 8.09 -10.17 -6.03
C LYS A 67 7.00 -11.23 -5.81
N VAL A 68 6.16 -11.06 -4.80
CA VAL A 68 5.03 -11.97 -4.53
C VAL A 68 4.02 -11.93 -5.67
N ARG A 69 3.63 -10.76 -6.17
CA ARG A 69 2.70 -10.68 -7.31
C ARG A 69 3.23 -11.38 -8.55
N ASP A 70 4.53 -11.24 -8.83
CA ASP A 70 5.19 -11.92 -9.94
C ASP A 70 5.23 -13.44 -9.71
N PHE A 71 5.51 -13.89 -8.48
CA PHE A 71 5.45 -15.31 -8.11
C PHE A 71 4.05 -15.92 -8.33
N PHE A 72 2.99 -15.18 -8.01
CA PHE A 72 1.60 -15.59 -8.26
C PHE A 72 1.13 -15.36 -9.71
N ASP A 73 1.99 -14.88 -10.61
CA ASP A 73 1.63 -14.54 -12.00
C ASP A 73 0.42 -13.58 -12.08
N THR A 74 0.43 -12.55 -11.23
CA THR A 74 -0.65 -11.55 -11.13
C THR A 74 -0.21 -10.15 -11.55
N TYR A 75 -1.19 -9.30 -11.86
CA TYR A 75 -0.99 -7.86 -11.98
C TYR A 75 -2.12 -7.09 -11.29
N PRO A 76 -1.84 -5.91 -10.73
CA PRO A 76 -2.86 -5.11 -10.07
C PRO A 76 -3.67 -4.32 -11.10
N LYS A 77 -5.00 -4.30 -10.93
CA LYS A 77 -5.90 -3.35 -11.55
C LYS A 77 -6.45 -2.43 -10.48
N HIS A 78 -6.33 -1.12 -10.69
CA HIS A 78 -6.75 -0.13 -9.71
C HIS A 78 -8.10 0.48 -10.03
N VAL A 79 -8.88 0.73 -8.98
CA VAL A 79 -10.11 1.52 -9.03
C VAL A 79 -10.02 2.60 -7.95
N VAL A 80 -10.31 3.85 -8.31
CA VAL A 80 -10.43 4.94 -7.32
C VAL A 80 -11.79 4.79 -6.65
N LEU A 81 -11.78 4.50 -5.35
CA LEU A 81 -12.99 4.41 -4.53
C LEU A 81 -13.43 5.77 -4.00
N LEU A 82 -12.46 6.63 -3.68
CA LEU A 82 -12.67 7.97 -3.17
C LEU A 82 -11.60 8.93 -3.70
N HIS A 83 -12.01 10.12 -4.10
CA HIS A 83 -11.13 11.23 -4.42
C HIS A 83 -11.78 12.54 -3.95
N THR A 84 -11.28 13.11 -2.86
CA THR A 84 -11.77 14.38 -2.31
C THR A 84 -10.72 15.47 -2.40
N VAL A 85 -11.17 16.70 -2.58
CA VAL A 85 -10.36 17.92 -2.55
C VAL A 85 -11.05 18.90 -1.62
N GLU A 86 -10.46 19.13 -0.45
CA GLU A 86 -10.98 20.04 0.59
C GLU A 86 -9.86 21.01 0.97
N ASP A 87 -10.09 22.32 0.85
CA ASP A 87 -9.08 23.35 1.12
C ASP A 87 -7.74 23.15 0.39
N GLY A 88 -7.79 22.60 -0.83
CA GLY A 88 -6.61 22.25 -1.62
C GLY A 88 -5.87 20.98 -1.17
N MET A 89 -6.37 20.29 -0.14
CA MET A 89 -5.85 19.01 0.35
C MET A 89 -6.56 17.85 -0.35
N ILE A 90 -5.77 16.98 -0.97
CA ILE A 90 -6.26 15.81 -1.68
C ILE A 90 -6.25 14.59 -0.74
N THR A 91 -7.35 13.85 -0.73
CA THR A 91 -7.43 12.50 -0.14
C THR A 91 -7.90 11.52 -1.19
N ILE A 92 -7.19 10.40 -1.32
CA ILE A 92 -7.48 9.35 -2.29
C ILE A 92 -7.57 8.01 -1.58
N MET A 93 -8.58 7.22 -1.92
CA MET A 93 -8.67 5.80 -1.59
C MET A 93 -8.79 4.99 -2.89
N MET A 94 -8.00 3.93 -3.00
CA MET A 94 -7.95 3.06 -4.16
C MET A 94 -8.13 1.61 -3.73
N GLU A 95 -8.85 0.85 -4.53
CA GLU A 95 -8.82 -0.61 -4.51
C GLU A 95 -7.79 -1.08 -5.54
N ALA A 96 -7.01 -2.09 -5.20
CA ALA A 96 -6.23 -2.88 -6.14
C ALA A 96 -6.79 -4.31 -6.17
N SER A 97 -7.25 -4.76 -7.33
CA SER A 97 -7.63 -6.15 -7.57
C SER A 97 -6.47 -6.87 -8.27
N LEU A 98 -5.95 -7.95 -7.69
CA LEU A 98 -4.91 -8.78 -8.31
C LEU A 98 -5.55 -9.76 -9.28
N ILE A 99 -5.21 -9.61 -10.56
CA ILE A 99 -5.74 -10.42 -11.65
C ILE A 99 -4.66 -11.41 -12.08
N HIS A 100 -4.97 -12.71 -12.05
CA HIS A 100 -4.08 -13.74 -12.55
C HIS A 100 -3.97 -13.68 -14.08
N ARG A 101 -2.75 -13.58 -14.61
CA ARG A 101 -2.49 -13.25 -16.03
C ARG A 101 -3.09 -14.25 -17.00
N LYS A 102 -3.04 -15.55 -16.69
CA LYS A 102 -3.54 -16.60 -17.60
C LYS A 102 -5.04 -16.79 -17.56
N THR A 103 -5.65 -16.64 -16.38
CA THR A 103 -7.08 -16.98 -16.18
C THR A 103 -7.99 -15.75 -16.21
N GLY A 104 -7.43 -14.55 -16.02
CA GLY A 104 -8.21 -13.31 -15.91
C GLY A 104 -9.05 -13.21 -14.62
N ARG A 105 -8.91 -14.18 -13.71
CA ARG A 105 -9.65 -14.19 -12.44
C ARG A 105 -9.00 -13.21 -11.45
N ILE A 106 -9.84 -12.53 -10.68
CA ILE A 106 -9.40 -11.81 -9.49
C ILE A 106 -9.11 -12.85 -8.41
N VAL A 107 -7.90 -12.83 -7.88
CA VAL A 107 -7.43 -13.81 -6.87
C VAL A 107 -7.26 -13.19 -5.49
N ALA A 108 -7.13 -11.86 -5.41
CA ALA A 108 -7.12 -11.09 -4.18
C ALA A 108 -7.48 -9.63 -4.49
N SER A 109 -7.90 -8.90 -3.48
CA SER A 109 -8.11 -7.45 -3.55
C SER A 109 -7.64 -6.79 -2.26
N GLY A 110 -7.33 -5.51 -2.32
CA GLY A 110 -6.92 -4.74 -1.16
C GLY A 110 -7.17 -3.25 -1.37
N VAL A 111 -7.16 -2.50 -0.28
CA VAL A 111 -7.50 -1.08 -0.26
C VAL A 111 -6.35 -0.27 0.33
N GLY A 112 -6.06 0.86 -0.29
CA GLY A 112 -5.06 1.80 0.16
C GLY A 112 -5.57 3.22 0.08
N SER A 113 -5.41 3.98 1.15
CA SER A 113 -5.69 5.41 1.16
C SER A 113 -4.43 6.21 1.42
N CYS A 114 -4.37 7.43 0.88
CA CYS A 114 -3.37 8.42 1.23
C CYS A 114 -4.00 9.81 1.21
N SER A 115 -3.59 10.66 2.16
CA SER A 115 -4.09 12.02 2.29
C SER A 115 -2.96 13.02 2.49
N MET A 116 -3.07 14.18 1.87
CA MET A 116 -2.19 15.33 2.16
C MET A 116 -2.29 15.78 3.62
N GLU A 117 -3.37 15.42 4.32
CA GLU A 117 -3.55 15.70 5.74
C GLU A 117 -2.65 14.86 6.65
N GLU A 118 -2.07 13.76 6.16
CA GLU A 118 -1.11 12.97 6.93
C GLU A 118 0.05 13.86 7.38
N SER A 119 0.51 13.71 8.62
CA SER A 119 1.54 14.59 9.21
C SER A 119 2.84 14.67 8.40
N LYS A 120 3.14 13.63 7.61
CA LYS A 120 4.29 13.56 6.71
C LYS A 120 4.20 14.53 5.52
N TYR A 121 2.99 14.84 5.07
CA TYR A 121 2.70 15.65 3.89
C TYR A 121 2.17 17.05 4.27
N LYS A 122 1.37 17.13 5.34
CA LYS A 122 0.77 18.37 5.85
C LYS A 122 1.79 19.37 6.40
N TYR A 123 2.91 18.87 6.93
CA TYR A 123 3.87 19.69 7.65
C TYR A 123 5.28 19.61 7.08
N ARG A 124 6.02 20.71 7.19
CA ARG A 124 7.45 20.79 6.85
C ARG A 124 8.25 21.34 8.02
N TRP A 125 9.47 20.83 8.20
CA TRP A 125 10.43 21.35 9.16
C TRP A 125 11.36 22.33 8.45
N VAL A 126 11.42 23.57 8.94
CA VAL A 126 12.24 24.66 8.39
C VAL A 126 13.07 25.31 9.49
N ASP A 127 14.19 25.93 9.14
CA ASP A 127 15.05 26.61 10.11
C ASP A 127 14.51 28.01 10.46
N ASN A 128 13.98 28.72 9.45
CA ASN A 128 13.43 30.06 9.56
C ASN A 128 11.94 30.06 9.22
N PRO A 129 11.04 29.85 10.19
CA PRO A 129 9.59 29.88 9.95
C PRO A 129 9.08 31.28 9.54
N GLU A 130 9.81 32.33 9.91
CA GLU A 130 9.49 33.73 9.60
C GLU A 130 9.48 34.01 8.10
N ASP A 131 10.33 33.34 7.32
CA ASP A 131 10.37 33.43 5.84
C ASP A 131 9.03 32.99 5.20
N TYR A 132 8.22 32.23 5.93
CA TYR A 132 6.93 31.72 5.52
C TYR A 132 5.76 32.40 6.27
N GLY A 133 6.03 33.49 7.00
CA GLY A 133 5.01 34.23 7.75
C GLY A 133 4.61 33.59 9.08
N TYR A 134 5.42 32.67 9.62
CA TYR A 134 5.15 32.03 10.91
C TYR A 134 6.05 32.59 12.02
N GLU A 135 5.44 32.87 13.17
CA GLU A 135 6.18 33.24 14.38
C GLU A 135 6.84 32.00 15.03
N LYS A 136 8.11 32.13 15.43
CA LYS A 136 8.90 31.04 16.03
C LYS A 136 8.27 30.46 17.30
N ASP A 137 7.69 31.32 18.14
CA ASP A 137 7.12 30.93 19.42
C ASP A 137 5.79 30.18 19.28
N ALA A 138 5.07 30.39 18.17
CA ALA A 138 3.84 29.66 17.85
C ALA A 138 4.11 28.29 17.22
N CYS A 139 5.32 28.03 16.73
CA CYS A 139 5.66 26.81 16.01
C CYS A 139 6.16 25.69 16.93
N ARG A 140 5.82 24.44 16.60
CA ARG A 140 6.45 23.28 17.24
C ARG A 140 7.93 23.26 16.87
N LYS A 141 8.81 23.26 17.87
CA LYS A 141 10.26 23.21 17.67
C LYS A 141 10.86 21.83 17.91
N LYS A 142 11.93 21.51 17.19
CA LYS A 142 12.74 20.31 17.38
C LYS A 142 14.21 20.66 17.20
N VAL A 143 15.04 20.34 18.20
CA VAL A 143 16.50 20.46 18.10
C VAL A 143 17.05 19.24 17.36
N LYS A 144 17.95 19.49 16.42
CA LYS A 144 18.66 18.46 15.65
C LYS A 144 20.16 18.69 15.78
N ASP A 145 20.91 17.59 15.81
CA ASP A 145 22.37 17.62 15.71
C ASP A 145 22.77 17.75 14.23
N GLY A 146 23.57 18.76 13.93
CA GLY A 146 24.13 19.01 12.60
C GLY A 146 25.65 18.99 12.63
N ARG A 147 26.25 19.11 11.44
CA ARG A 147 27.71 19.09 11.26
C ARG A 147 28.43 20.20 12.04
N ASN A 148 27.77 21.34 12.24
CA ASN A 148 28.29 22.52 12.94
C ASN A 148 27.68 22.71 14.34
N GLY A 149 27.15 21.64 14.94
CA GLY A 149 26.49 21.68 16.25
C GLY A 149 24.97 21.59 16.16
N LYS A 150 24.30 21.88 17.28
CA LYS A 150 22.84 21.78 17.39
C LYS A 150 22.16 22.97 16.75
N TYR A 151 21.12 22.71 15.95
CA TYR A 151 20.26 23.72 15.35
C TYR A 151 18.79 23.39 15.63
N THR A 152 17.95 24.43 15.65
CA THR A 152 16.51 24.30 15.93
C THR A 152 15.73 24.41 14.64
N THR A 153 14.85 23.44 14.42
CA THR A 153 13.90 23.43 13.31
C THR A 153 12.49 23.65 13.83
N TYR A 154 11.64 24.28 13.03
CA TYR A 154 10.27 24.65 13.35
C TYR A 154 9.32 23.98 12.36
N ARG A 155 8.21 23.47 12.87
CA ARG A 155 7.19 22.81 12.05
C ARG A 155 6.15 23.81 11.59
N ILE A 156 6.05 24.00 10.29
CA ILE A 156 5.05 24.85 9.62
C ILE A 156 4.12 23.99 8.75
N LEU A 157 3.02 24.56 8.26
CA LEU A 157 2.25 23.92 7.17
C LEU A 157 3.13 23.85 5.92
N ASN A 158 2.99 22.77 5.17
CA ASN A 158 3.77 22.59 3.96
C ASN A 158 3.33 23.64 2.91
N PRO A 159 4.24 24.52 2.44
CA PRO A 159 3.89 25.51 1.42
C PRO A 159 3.67 24.87 0.03
N ASP A 160 4.28 23.71 -0.22
CA ASP A 160 4.31 23.05 -1.54
C ASP A 160 3.26 21.95 -1.67
N ILE A 161 2.08 22.12 -1.06
CA ILE A 161 1.02 21.07 -1.05
C ILE A 161 0.56 20.68 -2.45
N SER A 162 0.53 21.63 -3.38
CA SER A 162 0.09 21.42 -4.77
C SER A 162 0.94 20.38 -5.51
N ASP A 163 2.22 20.24 -5.15
CA ASP A 163 3.15 19.30 -5.81
C ASP A 163 2.97 17.86 -5.32
N LEU A 164 2.17 17.64 -4.27
CA LEU A 164 2.01 16.33 -3.67
C LEU A 164 0.95 15.46 -4.35
N GLY A 165 0.14 15.99 -5.28
CA GLY A 165 -0.97 15.25 -5.87
C GLY A 165 -0.58 13.87 -6.41
N ASN A 166 0.46 13.81 -7.26
CA ASN A 166 0.96 12.55 -7.80
C ASN A 166 1.58 11.63 -6.72
N THR A 167 2.22 12.22 -5.71
CA THR A 167 2.79 11.48 -4.59
C THR A 167 1.69 10.77 -3.81
N ILE A 168 0.60 11.47 -3.49
CA ILE A 168 -0.56 10.91 -2.79
C ILE A 168 -1.22 9.80 -3.61
N THR A 169 -1.45 10.01 -4.91
CA THR A 169 -2.04 8.99 -5.79
C THR A 169 -1.17 7.74 -5.84
N LYS A 170 0.14 7.88 -6.07
CA LYS A 170 1.05 6.73 -6.17
C LYS A 170 1.17 5.98 -4.84
N LEU A 171 1.11 6.69 -3.72
CA LEU A 171 1.13 6.07 -2.40
C LEU A 171 -0.16 5.32 -2.08
N ALA A 172 -1.32 5.87 -2.44
CA ALA A 172 -2.60 5.18 -2.27
C ALA A 172 -2.61 3.88 -3.08
N ALA A 173 -2.18 3.93 -4.36
CA ALA A 173 -2.05 2.74 -5.20
C ALA A 173 -1.07 1.72 -4.60
N LYS A 174 0.14 2.13 -4.24
CA LYS A 174 1.15 1.26 -3.61
C LYS A 174 0.65 0.60 -2.32
N ARG A 175 -0.06 1.35 -1.47
CA ARG A 175 -0.69 0.80 -0.25
C ARG A 175 -1.76 -0.24 -0.59
N ALA A 176 -2.60 0.03 -1.59
CA ALA A 176 -3.62 -0.91 -2.05
C ALA A 176 -3.01 -2.19 -2.63
N GLU A 177 -1.93 -2.07 -3.41
CA GLU A 177 -1.23 -3.21 -3.97
C GLU A 177 -0.59 -4.10 -2.88
N VAL A 178 0.06 -3.49 -1.88
CA VAL A 178 0.64 -4.23 -0.76
C VAL A 178 -0.45 -4.96 0.03
N ASP A 179 -1.55 -4.28 0.35
CA ASP A 179 -2.70 -4.87 1.04
C ASP A 179 -3.31 -6.04 0.25
N ALA A 180 -3.53 -5.85 -1.05
CA ALA A 180 -4.05 -6.90 -1.93
C ALA A 180 -3.11 -8.11 -2.01
N THR A 181 -1.79 -7.86 -1.95
CA THR A 181 -0.78 -8.91 -1.97
C THR A 181 -0.76 -9.68 -0.65
N GLN A 182 -0.96 -9.03 0.49
CA GLN A 182 -1.06 -9.70 1.79
C GLN A 182 -2.27 -10.65 1.89
N ASN A 183 -3.33 -10.35 1.14
CA ASN A 183 -4.52 -11.20 1.05
C ASN A 183 -4.34 -12.44 0.15
N LEU A 184 -3.18 -12.62 -0.50
CA LEU A 184 -2.87 -13.86 -1.21
C LEU A 184 -2.54 -15.00 -0.22
N PRO A 185 -2.85 -16.26 -0.59
CA PRO A 185 -2.58 -17.42 0.26
C PRO A 185 -1.10 -17.53 0.66
N GLY A 186 -0.84 -17.76 1.95
CA GLY A 186 0.51 -17.97 2.48
C GLY A 186 1.38 -16.71 2.61
N VAL A 187 0.86 -15.50 2.30
CA VAL A 187 1.63 -14.24 2.41
C VAL A 187 1.53 -13.65 3.82
N SER A 188 0.33 -13.51 4.38
CA SER A 188 0.13 -12.91 5.71
C SER A 188 0.71 -13.75 6.86
N THR A 189 0.97 -15.04 6.63
CA THR A 189 1.46 -15.99 7.63
C THR A 189 2.94 -16.33 7.46
N ALA A 190 3.55 -15.93 6.33
CA ALA A 190 4.99 -16.03 6.07
C ALA A 190 5.75 -14.93 6.80
#